data_AF-A0A3D3L5K2-F1
#
_entry.id   AF-A0A3D3L5K2-F1
#
_cell.length_a   1.000
_cell.length_b   1.000
_cell.length_c   1.000
_cell.angle_alpha   90.00
_cell.angle_beta   90.00
_cell.angle_gamma   90.00
#
_symmetry.space_group_name_H-M   'P 1'
#
loop_
_entity.id
_entity.type
_entity.pdbx_description
1 polymer ?
#
loop_
_entity_poly.entity_id
_entity_poly.type
_entity_poly.pdbx_seq_one_letter_code
_entity_poly.pdbx_strand_id
1 'polypeptide(L)'
;MTKGTHSYIEDTRNESILININGQLFPRQEAKISVFDSGFLLGDGVWEGIRLLNGHLVFIKEHLDRLYGGAKILLIDIGFTPDKMIDLISKTLDANNMETGVHLRV
;
A
#
# COMPACT_ATOMS: atom_id res chain seq x y z
N MET A 1 24.28 -11.27 -16.62
CA MET A 1 24.15 -10.85 -15.21
C MET A 1 23.13 -11.74 -14.54
N THR A 2 23.56 -12.50 -13.53
CA THR A 2 22.75 -13.44 -12.77
C THR A 2 21.66 -12.68 -12.02
N LYS A 3 20.41 -12.81 -12.50
CA LYS A 3 19.23 -12.32 -11.78
C LYS A 3 19.08 -13.16 -10.50
N GLY A 4 19.42 -12.59 -9.34
CA GLY A 4 19.12 -13.20 -8.05
C GLY A 4 17.60 -13.32 -7.83
N THR A 5 17.18 -14.05 -6.80
CA THR A 5 15.77 -14.31 -6.46
C THR A 5 14.93 -13.06 -6.19
N HIS A 6 15.56 -11.90 -5.99
CA HIS A 6 14.90 -10.61 -5.78
C HIS A 6 14.89 -9.70 -7.02
N SER A 7 15.25 -10.23 -8.19
CA SER A 7 15.20 -9.45 -9.42
C SER A 7 13.75 -9.21 -9.84
N TYR A 8 13.39 -7.97 -10.11
CA TYR A 8 12.08 -7.60 -10.62
C TYR A 8 12.20 -7.01 -12.03
N ILE A 9 11.07 -6.95 -12.75
CA ILE A 9 10.96 -6.21 -14.00
C ILE A 9 10.72 -4.76 -13.62
N GLU A 10 11.63 -3.88 -14.04
CA GLU A 10 11.51 -2.45 -13.80
C GLU A 10 10.27 -1.90 -14.52
N ASP A 11 9.55 -1.01 -13.82
CA ASP A 11 8.37 -0.33 -14.32
C ASP A 11 8.57 1.16 -14.08
N THR A 12 8.75 1.90 -15.17
CA THR A 12 9.09 3.34 -15.17
C THR A 12 8.01 4.18 -14.49
N ARG A 13 6.76 3.69 -14.39
CA ARG A 13 5.69 4.36 -13.64
C ARG A 13 6.04 4.53 -12.15
N ASN A 14 6.93 3.70 -11.62
CA ASN A 14 7.36 3.78 -10.22
C ASN A 14 8.31 4.95 -9.94
N GLU A 15 8.89 5.59 -10.95
CA GLU A 15 9.85 6.69 -10.78
C GLU A 15 9.16 7.95 -10.23
N SER A 16 7.94 8.22 -10.69
CA SER A 16 7.14 9.41 -10.34
C SER A 16 5.94 9.10 -9.44
N ILE A 17 5.87 7.88 -8.89
CA ILE A 17 4.72 7.44 -8.09
C ILE A 17 4.53 8.33 -6.85
N LEU A 18 3.27 8.66 -6.58
CA LEU A 18 2.82 9.34 -5.37
C LEU A 18 2.44 8.30 -4.32
N ILE A 19 3.01 8.45 -3.12
CA ILE A 19 2.81 7.57 -1.96
C ILE A 19 1.90 8.29 -0.97
N ASN A 20 0.86 7.59 -0.50
CA ASN A 20 -0.04 8.10 0.52
C ASN A 20 0.50 7.78 1.91
N ILE A 21 0.76 8.82 2.72
CA ILE A 21 1.17 8.70 4.11
C ILE A 21 0.16 9.51 4.93
N ASN A 22 -0.59 8.83 5.80
CA ASN A 22 -1.61 9.45 6.67
C ASN A 22 -2.63 10.33 5.93
N GLY A 23 -3.01 9.93 4.70
CA GLY A 23 -3.98 10.65 3.89
C GLY A 23 -3.41 11.77 3.02
N GLN A 24 -2.10 12.00 3.06
CA GLN A 24 -1.40 12.99 2.24
C GLN A 24 -0.52 12.30 1.20
N LEU A 25 -0.49 12.85 -0.01
CA LEU A 25 0.30 12.31 -1.13
C LEU A 25 1.67 12.98 -1.19
N PHE A 26 2.70 12.16 -1.30
CA PHE A 26 4.09 12.62 -1.42
C PHE A 26 4.75 11.99 -2.65
N PRO A 27 5.61 12.72 -3.38
CA PRO A 27 6.51 12.12 -4.35
C PRO A 27 7.36 11.03 -3.69
N ARG A 28 7.67 9.96 -4.43
CA ARG A 28 8.47 8.82 -3.94
C ARG A 28 9.75 9.23 -3.19
N GLN A 29 10.44 10.28 -3.65
CA GLN A 29 11.70 10.75 -3.06
C GLN A 29 11.50 11.49 -1.72
N GLU A 30 10.29 12.00 -1.47
CA GLU A 30 9.95 12.78 -0.28
C GLU A 30 9.15 11.95 0.74
N ALA A 31 8.55 10.85 0.29
CA ALA A 31 7.81 9.90 1.11
C ALA A 31 8.72 9.28 2.17
N LYS A 32 8.49 9.66 3.43
CA LYS A 32 9.34 9.27 4.56
C LYS A 32 8.50 8.94 5.79
N ILE A 33 8.96 7.94 6.53
CA ILE A 33 8.49 7.61 7.87
C ILE A 33 9.61 7.85 8.88
N SER A 34 9.26 7.94 10.16
CA SER A 34 10.27 8.04 11.22
C SER A 34 11.07 6.73 11.30
N VAL A 35 12.38 6.82 11.53
CA VAL A 35 13.19 5.63 11.89
C VAL A 35 12.82 5.05 13.26
N PHE A 36 12.03 5.79 14.05
CA PHE A 36 11.47 5.35 15.32
C PHE A 36 10.05 4.79 15.20
N ASP A 37 9.53 4.65 13.98
CA ASP A 37 8.27 3.96 13.75
C ASP A 37 8.38 2.48 14.21
N SER A 38 7.38 1.98 14.93
CA SER A 38 7.41 0.62 15.49
C SER A 38 7.41 -0.45 14.40
N GLY A 39 6.78 -0.18 13.25
CA GLY A 39 6.82 -1.04 12.09
C GLY A 39 8.23 -1.19 11.51
N PHE A 40 9.06 -0.15 11.63
CA PHE A 40 10.48 -0.22 11.23
C PHE A 40 11.38 -0.81 12.32
N LEU A 41 11.25 -0.35 13.58
CA LEU A 41 12.14 -0.78 14.67
C LEU A 41 11.94 -2.23 15.08
N LEU A 42 10.70 -2.69 15.14
CA LEU A 42 10.32 -3.96 15.74
C LEU A 42 9.64 -4.91 14.74
N GLY A 43 9.33 -4.43 13.53
CA GLY A 43 8.47 -5.16 12.60
C GLY A 43 7.02 -5.24 13.08
N ASP A 44 6.61 -4.31 13.96
CA ASP A 44 5.27 -4.28 14.54
C ASP A 44 4.27 -3.66 13.56
N GLY A 45 3.69 -4.50 12.71
CA GLY A 45 2.73 -4.06 11.70
C GLY A 45 2.07 -5.22 10.97
N VAL A 46 1.00 -4.90 10.26
CA VAL A 46 0.30 -5.78 9.31
C VAL A 46 0.16 -5.03 8.00
N TRP A 47 0.20 -5.76 6.88
CA TRP A 47 0.02 -5.18 5.55
C TRP A 47 -0.66 -6.18 4.61
N GLU A 48 -1.20 -5.67 3.50
CA GLU A 48 -1.85 -6.42 2.45
C GLU A 48 -1.33 -6.04 1.06
N GLY A 49 -1.22 -7.05 0.20
CA GLY A 49 -0.88 -6.89 -1.21
C GLY A 49 -2.13 -6.99 -2.09
N ILE A 50 -2.58 -5.89 -2.69
CA ILE A 50 -3.83 -5.83 -3.46
C ILE A 50 -3.53 -5.63 -4.94
N ARG A 51 -4.28 -6.30 -5.83
CA ARG A 51 -4.12 -6.15 -7.28
C ARG A 51 -5.19 -5.25 -7.87
N LEU A 52 -4.77 -4.35 -8.76
CA LEU A 52 -5.67 -3.59 -9.63
C LEU A 52 -5.63 -4.19 -11.03
N LEU A 53 -6.80 -4.57 -11.54
CA LEU A 53 -6.98 -5.07 -12.90
C LEU A 53 -8.15 -4.33 -13.54
N ASN A 54 -7.88 -3.62 -14.63
CA ASN A 54 -8.89 -2.92 -15.43
C ASN A 54 -9.84 -2.05 -14.58
N GLY A 55 -9.29 -1.23 -13.69
CA GLY A 55 -10.03 -0.34 -12.79
C GLY A 55 -10.64 -1.03 -11.56
N HIS A 56 -10.47 -2.34 -11.38
CA HIS A 56 -11.08 -3.09 -10.29
C HIS A 56 -10.03 -3.60 -9.29
N LEU A 57 -10.26 -3.29 -8.01
CA LEU A 57 -9.50 -3.87 -6.90
C LEU A 57 -9.95 -5.31 -6.68
N VAL A 58 -9.09 -6.26 -6.98
CA VAL A 58 -9.38 -7.69 -6.93
C VAL A 58 -9.52 -8.13 -5.46
N PHE A 59 -10.65 -8.77 -5.12
CA PHE A 59 -10.95 -9.29 -3.78
C PHE A 59 -10.77 -8.27 -2.64
N ILE A 60 -11.11 -7.00 -2.90
CA ILE A 60 -10.85 -5.91 -1.96
C ILE A 60 -11.46 -6.15 -0.58
N LYS A 61 -12.67 -6.73 -0.52
CA LYS A 61 -13.34 -7.03 0.74
C LYS A 61 -12.54 -8.05 1.53
N GLU A 62 -12.11 -9.14 0.90
CA GLU A 62 -11.35 -10.21 1.53
C GLU A 62 -9.96 -9.74 1.99
N HIS A 63 -9.32 -8.85 1.23
CA HIS A 63 -8.07 -8.21 1.63
C HIS A 63 -8.26 -7.34 2.87
N LEU A 64 -9.28 -6.47 2.88
CA LEU A 64 -9.53 -5.60 4.04
C LEU A 64 -9.99 -6.38 5.27
N ASP A 65 -10.84 -7.39 5.11
CA ASP A 65 -11.24 -8.27 6.22
C ASP A 65 -10.00 -8.91 6.88
N ARG A 66 -9.00 -9.30 6.08
CA ARG A 66 -7.73 -9.85 6.58
C ARG A 66 -6.81 -8.79 7.20
N LEU A 67 -6.67 -7.62 6.58
CA LEU A 67 -5.88 -6.49 7.12
C LEU A 67 -6.39 -6.08 8.51
N TYR A 68 -7.69 -5.79 8.61
CA TYR A 68 -8.33 -5.35 9.84
C TYR A 68 -8.39 -6.47 10.88
N GLY A 69 -8.60 -7.72 10.45
CA GLY A 69 -8.51 -8.88 11.32
C GLY A 69 -7.12 -9.05 11.94
N GLY A 70 -6.07 -8.90 11.13
CA GLY A 70 -4.67 -8.94 11.59
C GLY A 70 -4.33 -7.80 12.54
N ALA A 71 -4.71 -6.57 12.20
CA ALA A 71 -4.51 -5.40 13.07
C ALA A 71 -5.18 -5.59 14.42
N LYS A 72 -6.42 -6.12 14.44
CA LYS A 72 -7.14 -6.44 15.67
C LYS A 72 -6.42 -7.46 16.55
N ILE A 73 -5.83 -8.51 15.96
CA ILE A 73 -5.06 -9.53 16.71
C ILE A 73 -3.81 -8.91 17.35
N LEU A 74 -3.16 -8.00 16.63
CA LEU A 74 -1.97 -7.27 17.10
C LEU A 74 -2.31 -6.08 18.00
N LEU A 75 -3.59 -5.81 18.25
CA LEU A 75 -4.06 -4.64 19.00
C LEU A 75 -3.63 -3.29 18.38
N ILE A 76 -3.49 -3.26 17.05
CA ILE A 76 -3.20 -2.05 16.28
C ILE A 76 -4.52 -1.35 15.92
N ASP A 77 -4.61 -0.06 16.24
CA ASP A 77 -5.67 0.81 15.75
C ASP A 77 -5.23 1.45 14.42
N ILE A 78 -5.90 1.09 13.33
CA ILE A 78 -5.66 1.65 12.00
C ILE A 78 -6.13 3.12 11.91
N GLY A 79 -7.06 3.55 12.77
CA GLY A 79 -7.58 4.92 12.79
C GLY A 79 -8.53 5.27 11.63
N PHE A 80 -8.81 4.32 10.73
CA PHE A 80 -9.72 4.48 9.59
C PHE A 80 -10.69 3.31 9.49
N THR A 81 -11.92 3.57 9.05
CA THR A 81 -12.86 2.52 8.69
C THR A 81 -12.45 1.83 7.39
N PRO A 82 -12.88 0.58 7.12
CA PRO A 82 -12.59 -0.09 5.85
C PRO A 82 -13.02 0.72 4.63
N ASP A 83 -14.19 1.36 4.68
CA ASP A 83 -14.67 2.23 3.59
C ASP A 83 -13.73 3.44 3.39
N LYS A 84 -13.26 4.04 4.49
CA LYS A 84 -12.30 5.14 4.41
C LYS A 84 -10.96 4.69 3.84
N MET A 85 -10.53 3.46 4.11
CA MET A 85 -9.33 2.88 3.51
C MET A 85 -9.50 2.72 2.00
N ILE A 86 -10.66 2.25 1.52
CA ILE A 86 -10.98 2.16 0.08
C ILE A 86 -10.93 3.54 -0.58
N ASP A 87 -11.47 4.58 0.07
CA ASP A 87 -11.39 5.95 -0.44
C ASP A 87 -9.94 6.43 -0.57
N LEU A 88 -9.09 6.14 0.42
CA LEU A 88 -7.67 6.53 0.40
C LEU A 88 -6.90 5.79 -0.70
N ILE A 89 -7.17 4.49 -0.87
CA ILE A 89 -6.63 3.69 -1.96
C ILE A 89 -7.04 4.29 -3.32
N SER A 90 -8.33 4.57 -3.50
CA SER A 90 -8.88 5.11 -4.76
C SER A 90 -8.25 6.46 -5.09
N LYS A 91 -8.18 7.38 -4.13
CA LYS A 91 -7.49 8.68 -4.31
C LYS A 91 -6.03 8.53 -4.70
N THR A 92 -5.35 7.52 -4.17
CA THR A 92 -3.94 7.27 -4.46
C THR A 92 -3.77 6.70 -5.87
N LEU A 93 -4.68 5.82 -6.31
CA LEU A 93 -4.69 5.30 -7.68
C LEU A 93 -5.00 6.39 -8.70
N ASP A 94 -6.01 7.23 -8.43
CA ASP A 94 -6.42 8.34 -9.29
C ASP A 94 -5.27 9.35 -9.45
N ALA A 95 -4.61 9.73 -8.36
CA ALA A 95 -3.49 10.65 -8.41
C ALA A 95 -2.29 10.11 -9.20
N ASN A 96 -2.18 8.79 -9.34
CA ASN A 96 -1.14 8.11 -10.12
C ASN A 96 -1.60 7.72 -11.54
N ASN A 97 -2.84 8.03 -11.94
CA ASN A 97 -3.43 7.62 -13.22
C ASN A 97 -3.27 6.12 -13.51
N MET A 98 -3.53 5.29 -12.49
CA MET A 98 -3.31 3.85 -12.53
C MET A 98 -4.61 3.07 -12.70
N GLU A 99 -4.69 2.24 -13.75
CA GLU A 99 -5.89 1.43 -14.03
C GLU A 99 -5.64 -0.09 -14.06
N THR A 100 -4.41 -0.55 -14.37
CA THR A 100 -4.14 -1.99 -14.50
C THR A 100 -2.67 -2.35 -14.29
N GLY A 101 -2.43 -3.63 -13.99
CA GLY A 101 -1.08 -4.15 -13.77
C GLY A 101 -0.40 -3.59 -12.53
N VAL A 102 -1.18 -3.20 -11.51
CA VAL A 102 -0.67 -2.59 -10.28
C VAL A 102 -0.74 -3.57 -9.13
N HIS A 103 0.29 -3.52 -8.28
CA HIS A 103 0.32 -4.17 -6.98
C HIS A 103 0.42 -3.11 -5.90
N LEU A 104 -0.67 -2.88 -5.19
CA LEU A 104 -0.73 -1.97 -4.06
C LEU A 104 -0.22 -2.68 -2.81
N ARG A 105 0.39 -1.92 -1.91
CA ARG A 105 0.73 -2.34 -0.56
C ARG A 105 0.05 -1.38 0.39
N VAL A 106 -0.78 -1.91 1.28
CA VAL A 106 -1.57 -1.16 2.26
C VAL A 106 -1.29 -1.71 3.64
#